data_AF-A0A9D1NMU7-F1
#
_entry.id   AF-A0A9D1NMU7-F1
#
_cell.length_a   1.000
_cell.length_b   1.000
_cell.length_c   1.000
_cell.angle_alpha   90.00
_cell.angle_beta   90.00
_cell.angle_gamma   90.00
#
_symmetry.space_group_name_H-M   'P 1'
#
loop_
_entity.id
_entity.type
_entity.pdbx_description
1 polymer ?
#
loop_
_entity_poly.entity_id
_entity_poly.type
_entity_poly.pdbx_seq_one_letter_code
_entity_poly.pdbx_strand_id
1 'polypeptide(L)'
;MEPGIHVVVGPSGSGKSLLLGLLAGYPMPGALVRAGSFAIAGRELLREPRHVDTEALRKRLEKAFSKRMACVFLPQREPFVAKGRMTVRELMSTIIAGICPTRETLRMDKSRLTDALAQALDGERGHWTATLCRLLDKEVGAISGGERRRVEVAARLVGMRCLGAYGALLLLDEPTTGLDEGNARQLFEFIAGIAGANASTAIVVATHDPKLIAHRTSTIHVDKRELSLGIAQVTIAQAFAAPQEAAP
;
A
#
# COMPACT_ATOMS: atom_id res chain seq x y z
N MET A 1 -4.53 7.68 -11.38
CA MET A 1 -3.90 6.42 -10.99
C MET A 1 -4.93 5.39 -11.26
N GLU A 2 -4.80 4.88 -12.48
CA GLU A 2 -5.45 3.68 -12.92
C GLU A 2 -4.88 2.51 -12.09
N PRO A 3 -5.58 1.38 -12.02
CA PRO A 3 -5.04 0.16 -11.44
C PRO A 3 -3.69 -0.18 -12.07
N GLY A 4 -2.76 -0.72 -11.28
CA GLY A 4 -1.42 -1.04 -11.76
C GLY A 4 -0.29 -0.62 -10.82
N ILE A 5 0.94 -0.69 -11.31
CA ILE A 5 2.15 -0.36 -10.55
C ILE A 5 2.64 1.02 -10.96
N HIS A 6 2.70 1.96 -10.03
CA HIS A 6 3.24 3.29 -10.25
C HIS A 6 4.53 3.44 -9.46
N VAL A 7 5.63 3.78 -10.12
CA VAL A 7 6.93 3.85 -9.45
C VAL A 7 7.33 5.29 -9.18
N VAL A 8 7.70 5.58 -7.93
CA VAL A 8 8.26 6.84 -7.49
C VAL A 8 9.78 6.77 -7.59
N VAL A 9 10.36 7.57 -8.49
CA VAL A 9 11.81 7.66 -8.72
C VAL A 9 12.35 9.03 -8.33
N GLY A 10 13.60 9.08 -7.88
CA GLY A 10 14.28 10.31 -7.52
C GLY A 10 15.56 10.03 -6.73
N PRO A 11 16.53 10.97 -6.68
CA PRO A 11 17.79 10.79 -5.96
C PRO A 11 17.61 10.42 -4.48
N SER A 12 18.64 9.83 -3.85
CA SER A 12 18.62 9.58 -2.41
C SER A 12 18.42 10.88 -1.63
N GLY A 13 17.44 10.86 -0.71
CA GLY A 13 17.02 12.03 0.05
C GLY A 13 16.17 13.05 -0.72
N SER A 14 15.59 12.69 -1.87
CA SER A 14 14.64 13.55 -2.59
C SER A 14 13.27 13.69 -1.92
N GLY A 15 12.94 12.82 -0.95
CA GLY A 15 11.65 12.83 -0.26
C GLY A 15 10.64 11.81 -0.78
N LYS A 16 11.08 10.71 -1.41
CA LYS A 16 10.18 9.61 -1.83
C LYS A 16 9.36 9.05 -0.65
N SER A 17 10.02 8.61 0.41
CA SER A 17 9.37 8.13 1.64
C SER A 17 8.45 9.19 2.26
N LEU A 18 8.84 10.46 2.14
CA LEU A 18 8.06 11.61 2.60
C LEU A 18 6.73 11.73 1.85
N LEU A 19 6.79 11.63 0.52
CA LEU A 19 5.62 11.63 -0.35
C LEU A 19 4.67 10.49 0.01
N LEU A 20 5.18 9.25 0.15
CA LEU A 20 4.34 8.11 0.49
C LEU A 20 3.72 8.27 1.89
N GLY A 21 4.48 8.75 2.88
CA GLY A 21 3.98 9.02 4.22
C GLY A 21 2.86 10.07 4.22
N LEU A 22 3.02 11.15 3.44
CA LEU A 22 1.98 12.16 3.24
C LEU A 22 0.72 11.59 2.61
N LEU A 23 0.86 10.79 1.54
CA LEU A 23 -0.27 10.14 0.87
C LEU A 23 -1.03 9.20 1.82
N ALA A 24 -0.31 8.53 2.72
CA ALA A 24 -0.88 7.66 3.75
C ALA A 24 -1.53 8.43 4.92
N GLY A 25 -1.43 9.77 4.94
CA GLY A 25 -1.98 10.59 6.00
C GLY A 25 -1.14 10.62 7.27
N TYR A 26 0.13 10.19 7.24
CA TYR A 26 1.01 10.36 8.40
C TYR A 26 1.31 11.86 8.59
N PRO A 27 1.02 12.42 9.77
CA PRO A 27 1.25 13.83 10.03
C PRO A 27 2.75 14.11 10.09
N MET A 28 3.12 15.30 9.61
CA MET A 28 4.46 15.86 9.82
C MET A 28 4.32 17.21 10.51
N PRO A 29 4.32 17.23 11.85
CA PRO A 29 4.13 18.47 12.61
C PRO A 29 5.12 19.55 12.16
N GLY A 30 4.59 20.72 11.79
CA GLY A 30 5.38 21.88 11.36
C GLY A 30 5.85 21.87 9.90
N ALA A 31 5.51 20.85 9.11
CA ALA A 31 5.81 20.83 7.68
C ALA A 31 4.73 21.56 6.86
N LEU A 32 5.15 22.36 5.88
CA LEU A 32 4.28 22.94 4.87
C LEU A 32 4.41 22.16 3.56
N VAL A 33 3.27 21.79 2.97
CA VAL A 33 3.23 21.13 1.65
C VAL A 33 2.80 22.16 0.62
N ARG A 34 3.56 22.26 -0.49
CA ARG A 34 3.20 23.10 -1.64
C ARG A 34 2.84 22.19 -2.82
N ALA A 35 1.59 22.20 -3.26
CA ALA A 35 1.19 21.37 -4.39
C ALA A 35 0.58 22.19 -5.51
N GLY A 36 0.90 21.89 -6.77
CA GLY A 36 0.24 22.51 -7.92
C GLY A 36 -1.22 22.07 -8.05
N SER A 37 -1.45 20.79 -8.31
CA SER A 37 -2.80 20.18 -8.30
C SER A 37 -2.68 18.73 -7.88
N PHE A 38 -3.57 18.28 -7.00
CA PHE A 38 -3.53 16.92 -6.47
C PHE A 38 -4.95 16.39 -6.34
N ALA A 39 -5.24 15.27 -7.00
CA ALA A 39 -6.55 14.61 -6.94
C ALA A 39 -6.36 13.13 -6.67
N ILE A 40 -7.27 12.52 -5.90
CA ILE A 40 -7.34 11.08 -5.63
C ILE A 40 -8.74 10.57 -5.95
N ALA A 41 -8.84 9.45 -6.68
CA ALA A 41 -10.10 8.82 -7.07
C ALA A 41 -11.12 9.81 -7.68
N GLY A 42 -10.65 10.71 -8.55
CA GLY A 42 -11.47 11.76 -9.16
C GLY A 42 -11.87 12.91 -8.21
N ARG A 43 -11.47 12.88 -6.92
CA ARG A 43 -11.65 14.00 -5.99
C ARG A 43 -10.42 14.87 -5.95
N GLU A 44 -10.59 16.12 -6.34
CA GLU A 44 -9.57 17.14 -6.23
C GLU A 44 -9.35 17.52 -4.75
N LEU A 45 -8.13 17.29 -4.26
CA LEU A 45 -7.73 17.55 -2.87
C LEU A 45 -7.03 18.89 -2.71
N LEU A 46 -6.34 19.36 -3.76
CA LEU A 46 -5.68 20.66 -3.84
C LEU A 46 -5.94 21.28 -5.21
N ARG A 47 -6.53 22.49 -5.21
CA ARG A 47 -6.66 23.37 -6.38
C ARG A 47 -5.59 24.44 -6.31
N GLU A 48 -4.78 24.53 -7.37
CA GLU A 48 -3.74 25.54 -7.60
C GLU A 48 -2.56 25.49 -6.59
N PRO A 49 -1.40 26.09 -6.92
CA PRO A 49 -0.27 26.21 -6.00
C PRO A 49 -0.68 26.87 -4.68
N ARG A 50 -0.89 26.06 -3.64
CA ARG A 50 -1.26 26.55 -2.30
C ARG A 50 -0.42 25.86 -1.25
N HIS A 51 -0.03 26.63 -0.24
CA HIS A 51 0.49 26.08 1.01
C HIS A 51 -0.67 25.46 1.77
N VAL A 52 -0.54 24.17 2.09
CA VAL A 52 -1.47 23.47 2.96
C VAL A 52 -0.65 22.83 4.07
N ASP A 53 -1.04 23.14 5.31
CA ASP A 53 -0.50 22.46 6.47
C ASP A 53 -0.90 20.97 6.45
N THR A 54 -0.01 20.12 6.94
CA THR A 54 -0.16 18.66 6.84
C THR A 54 -1.40 18.12 7.55
N GLU A 55 -1.86 18.77 8.63
CA GLU A 55 -3.07 18.36 9.33
C GLU A 55 -4.33 18.63 8.50
N ALA A 56 -4.36 19.76 7.78
CA ALA A 56 -5.44 20.07 6.86
C ALA A 56 -5.43 19.12 5.65
N LEU A 57 -4.25 18.75 5.13
CA LEU A 57 -4.12 17.75 4.08
C LEU A 57 -4.59 16.37 4.54
N ARG A 58 -4.20 15.94 5.74
CA ARG A 58 -4.62 14.68 6.36
C ARG A 58 -6.14 14.54 6.42
N LYS A 59 -6.84 15.56 6.93
CA LYS A 59 -8.32 15.58 6.99
C LYS A 59 -8.97 15.47 5.60
N ARG A 60 -8.35 16.07 4.57
CA ARG A 60 -8.82 15.96 3.18
C ARG A 60 -8.62 14.55 2.63
N LEU A 61 -7.46 13.96 2.89
CA LEU A 61 -7.15 12.57 2.53
C LEU A 61 -8.12 11.58 3.19
N GLU A 62 -8.36 11.70 4.50
CA GLU A 62 -9.36 10.88 5.20
C GLU A 62 -10.75 10.97 4.56
N LYS A 63 -11.18 12.18 4.21
CA LYS A 63 -12.46 12.39 3.52
C LYS A 63 -12.46 11.82 2.09
N ALA A 64 -11.33 11.84 1.39
CA ALA A 64 -11.21 11.28 0.04
C ALA A 64 -11.18 9.75 0.05
N PHE A 65 -10.47 9.15 1.00
CA PHE A 65 -10.36 7.70 1.19
C PHE A 65 -11.61 7.08 1.84
N SER A 66 -12.46 7.87 2.52
CA SER A 66 -13.73 7.41 3.11
C SER A 66 -14.53 6.47 2.20
N LYS A 67 -15.04 5.34 2.74
CA LYS A 67 -15.91 4.28 2.14
C LYS A 67 -15.64 3.79 0.69
N ARG A 68 -14.83 4.48 -0.11
CA ARG A 68 -14.65 4.26 -1.56
C ARG A 68 -13.27 3.71 -1.86
N MET A 69 -12.25 4.10 -1.09
CA MET A 69 -10.88 3.69 -1.39
C MET A 69 -10.03 3.50 -0.13
N ALA A 70 -9.58 2.27 0.13
CA ALA A 70 -8.63 2.00 1.21
C ALA A 70 -7.24 2.48 0.79
N CYS A 71 -6.53 3.19 1.68
CA CYS A 71 -5.13 3.56 1.48
C CYS A 71 -4.29 2.96 2.59
N VAL A 72 -3.32 2.12 2.25
CA VAL A 72 -2.49 1.41 3.22
C VAL A 72 -1.02 1.54 2.87
N PHE A 73 -0.21 1.83 3.88
CA PHE A 73 1.21 2.10 3.73
C PHE A 73 2.08 1.02 4.35
N LEU A 74 3.11 0.63 3.63
CA LEU A 74 4.19 -0.22 4.08
C LEU A 74 5.51 0.58 4.04
N PRO A 75 5.99 1.05 5.20
CA PRO A 75 7.25 1.80 5.27
C PRO A 75 8.46 0.92 4.92
N GLN A 76 9.58 1.55 4.56
CA GLN A 76 10.86 0.86 4.30
C GLN A 76 11.34 0.09 5.52
N ARG A 77 11.21 0.70 6.69
CA ARG A 77 11.42 0.05 7.99
C ARG A 77 10.11 0.12 8.76
N GLU A 78 9.47 -1.03 8.95
CA GLU A 78 8.50 -1.18 10.01
C GLU A 78 9.23 -0.87 11.33
N PRO A 79 8.71 0.02 12.20
CA PRO A 79 9.18 0.15 13.58
C PRO A 79 8.76 -1.10 14.35
N PHE A 80 9.32 -2.25 13.96
CA PHE A 80 8.95 -3.52 14.53
C PHE A 80 9.76 -3.75 15.79
N VAL A 81 9.11 -3.50 16.91
CA VAL A 81 9.59 -3.90 18.23
C VAL A 81 8.86 -5.18 18.61
N ALA A 82 9.28 -6.34 18.08
CA ALA A 82 8.91 -7.59 18.73
C ALA A 82 9.67 -7.69 20.04
N LYS A 83 9.00 -7.38 21.15
CA LYS A 83 9.37 -7.92 22.45
C LYS A 83 8.68 -9.28 22.58
N GLY A 84 9.40 -10.38 22.34
CA GLY A 84 8.94 -11.75 22.58
C GLY A 84 8.78 -12.65 21.35
N ARG A 85 8.27 -13.87 21.58
CA ARG A 85 8.00 -14.90 20.55
C ARG A 85 6.64 -14.65 19.90
N MET A 86 6.60 -13.79 18.89
CA MET A 86 5.40 -13.52 18.09
C MET A 86 5.37 -14.46 16.87
N THR A 87 4.21 -15.05 16.60
CA THR A 87 3.95 -15.84 15.39
C THR A 87 3.57 -14.95 14.20
N VAL A 88 3.76 -15.47 12.99
CA VAL A 88 3.31 -14.80 11.75
C VAL A 88 1.81 -14.53 11.78
N ARG A 89 1.02 -15.47 12.29
CA ARG A 89 -0.41 -15.31 12.49
C ARG A 89 -0.73 -14.07 13.34
N GLU A 90 -0.07 -13.92 14.49
CA GLU A 90 -0.29 -12.78 15.38
C GLU A 90 0.15 -11.46 14.70
N LEU A 91 1.26 -11.48 13.96
CA LEU A 91 1.72 -10.33 13.19
C LEU A 91 0.67 -9.89 12.17
N MET A 92 0.16 -10.84 11.39
CA MET A 92 -0.88 -10.57 10.40
C MET A 92 -2.14 -10.01 11.06
N SER A 93 -2.64 -10.65 12.12
CA SER A 93 -3.81 -10.17 12.87
C SER A 93 -3.60 -8.75 13.41
N THR A 94 -2.41 -8.43 13.88
CA THR A 94 -2.05 -7.09 14.37
C THR A 94 -2.12 -6.05 13.26
N ILE A 95 -1.50 -6.34 12.11
CA ILE A 95 -1.52 -5.44 10.94
C ILE A 95 -2.96 -5.26 10.43
N ILE A 96 -3.71 -6.35 10.28
CA ILE A 96 -5.09 -6.33 9.77
C ILE A 96 -6.00 -5.52 10.70
N ALA A 97 -5.92 -5.76 12.02
CA ALA A 97 -6.70 -5.02 13.00
C ALA A 97 -6.34 -3.53 13.06
N GLY A 98 -5.06 -3.18 12.83
CA GLY A 98 -4.61 -1.79 12.72
C GLY A 98 -5.19 -1.05 11.50
N ILE A 99 -5.47 -1.78 10.42
CA ILE A 99 -6.06 -1.23 9.19
C ILE A 99 -7.59 -1.20 9.28
N CYS A 100 -8.19 -2.29 9.75
CA CYS A 100 -9.63 -2.50 9.83
C CYS A 100 -9.99 -2.98 11.25
N PRO A 101 -10.27 -2.07 12.20
CA PRO A 101 -10.49 -2.44 13.61
C PRO A 101 -11.95 -2.88 13.85
N THR A 102 -12.31 -4.10 13.44
CA THR A 102 -13.63 -4.70 13.68
C THR A 102 -13.53 -5.83 14.71
N ARG A 103 -14.68 -6.27 15.26
CA ARG A 103 -14.72 -7.43 16.17
C ARG A 103 -14.19 -8.71 15.52
N GLU A 104 -14.35 -8.83 14.20
CA GLU A 104 -13.92 -9.99 13.43
C GLU A 104 -12.41 -10.01 13.23
N THR A 105 -11.82 -8.87 12.83
CA THR A 105 -10.38 -8.73 12.57
C THR A 105 -9.55 -8.79 13.85
N LEU A 106 -10.10 -8.33 14.98
CA LEU A 106 -9.49 -8.48 16.30
C LEU A 106 -9.45 -9.93 16.81
N ARG A 107 -10.21 -10.84 16.19
CA ARG A 107 -10.35 -12.24 16.61
C ARG A 107 -10.06 -13.20 15.45
N MET A 108 -9.07 -12.88 14.63
CA MET A 108 -8.65 -13.74 13.54
C MET A 108 -7.83 -14.93 14.06
N ASP A 109 -8.45 -16.11 13.98
CA ASP A 109 -7.75 -17.38 14.13
C ASP A 109 -7.09 -17.83 12.80
N LYS A 110 -6.45 -19.00 12.83
CA LYS A 110 -5.77 -19.56 11.65
C LYS A 110 -6.72 -19.85 10.49
N SER A 111 -7.93 -20.32 10.77
CA SER A 111 -8.92 -20.63 9.74
C SER A 111 -9.36 -19.35 9.05
N ARG A 112 -9.74 -18.34 9.83
CA ARG A 112 -10.17 -17.03 9.32
C ARG A 112 -9.09 -16.34 8.50
N LEU A 113 -7.83 -16.42 8.93
CA LEU A 113 -6.72 -15.88 8.14
C LEU A 113 -6.50 -16.64 6.84
N THR A 114 -6.65 -17.96 6.87
CA THR A 114 -6.55 -18.80 5.66
C THR A 114 -7.64 -18.43 4.66
N ASP A 115 -8.88 -18.28 5.11
CA ASP A 115 -10.00 -17.88 4.27
C ASP A 115 -9.83 -16.46 3.73
N ALA A 116 -9.40 -15.52 4.58
CA ALA A 116 -9.15 -14.15 4.19
C ALA A 116 -7.99 -14.02 3.19
N LEU A 117 -6.92 -14.80 3.36
CA LEU A 117 -5.82 -14.90 2.40
C LEU A 117 -6.31 -15.46 1.07
N ALA A 118 -7.09 -16.54 1.09
CA ALA A 118 -7.65 -17.14 -0.13
C ALA A 118 -8.53 -16.16 -0.90
N GLN A 119 -9.33 -15.35 -0.20
CA GLN A 119 -10.15 -14.30 -0.81
C GLN A 119 -9.32 -13.11 -1.31
N ALA A 120 -8.26 -12.73 -0.61
CA ALA A 120 -7.39 -11.61 -1.01
C ALA A 120 -6.45 -11.97 -2.17
N LEU A 121 -6.08 -13.24 -2.30
CA LEU A 121 -5.11 -13.79 -3.24
C LEU A 121 -5.73 -14.84 -4.15
N ASP A 122 -6.98 -14.64 -4.55
CA ASP A 122 -7.70 -15.51 -5.48
C ASP A 122 -7.07 -15.56 -6.89
N GLY A 123 -7.54 -16.51 -7.70
CA GLY A 123 -7.13 -16.69 -9.09
C GLY A 123 -5.67 -17.14 -9.25
N GLU A 124 -4.95 -16.50 -10.16
CA GLU A 124 -3.54 -16.80 -10.47
C GLU A 124 -2.60 -16.61 -9.27
N ARG A 125 -3.05 -15.92 -8.20
CA ARG A 125 -2.29 -15.69 -6.97
C ARG A 125 -2.43 -16.81 -5.95
N GLY A 126 -3.28 -17.82 -6.19
CA GLY A 126 -3.61 -18.86 -5.22
C GLY A 126 -2.40 -19.65 -4.71
N HIS A 127 -1.32 -19.74 -5.50
CA HIS A 127 -0.07 -20.37 -5.06
C HIS A 127 0.61 -19.62 -3.90
N TRP A 128 0.42 -18.29 -3.80
CA TRP A 128 0.90 -17.48 -2.68
C TRP A 128 0.10 -17.75 -1.41
N THR A 129 -1.21 -18.03 -1.51
CA THR A 129 -2.04 -18.42 -0.36
C THR A 129 -1.45 -19.62 0.35
N ALA A 130 -1.18 -20.71 -0.37
CA ALA A 130 -0.58 -21.91 0.21
C ALA A 130 0.80 -21.64 0.83
N THR A 131 1.60 -20.78 0.19
CA THR A 131 2.92 -20.37 0.70
C THR A 131 2.80 -19.62 2.03
N LEU A 132 1.92 -18.63 2.11
CA LEU A 132 1.71 -17.81 3.30
C LEU A 132 1.05 -18.60 4.45
N CYS A 133 0.10 -19.48 4.14
CA CYS A 133 -0.56 -20.33 5.13
C CYS A 133 0.43 -21.26 5.87
N ARG A 134 1.49 -21.73 5.20
CA ARG A 134 2.57 -22.52 5.82
C ARG A 134 3.42 -21.73 6.81
N LEU A 135 3.39 -20.40 6.75
CA LEU A 135 4.16 -19.53 7.64
C LEU A 135 3.40 -19.15 8.90
N LEU A 136 2.07 -19.27 8.93
CA LEU A 136 1.21 -18.70 9.99
C LEU A 136 1.62 -19.10 11.41
N ASP A 137 2.04 -20.34 11.64
CA ASP A 137 2.42 -20.84 12.97
C ASP A 137 3.93 -20.70 13.25
N LYS A 138 4.73 -20.22 12.29
CA LYS A 138 6.15 -19.94 12.52
C LYS A 138 6.31 -18.68 13.35
N GLU A 139 7.37 -18.64 14.15
CA GLU A 139 7.82 -17.40 14.79
C GLU A 139 8.31 -16.42 13.72
N VAL A 140 8.02 -15.13 13.89
CA VAL A 140 8.47 -14.06 12.97
C VAL A 140 10.00 -14.00 12.88
N GLY A 141 10.70 -14.37 13.95
CA GLY A 141 12.17 -14.47 13.96
C GLY A 141 12.73 -15.64 13.15
N ALA A 142 11.89 -16.62 12.79
CA ALA A 142 12.28 -17.84 12.09
C ALA A 142 12.01 -17.80 10.57
N ILE A 143 11.45 -16.70 10.05
CA ILE A 143 11.22 -16.50 8.62
C ILE A 143 12.25 -15.53 8.03
N SER A 144 12.56 -15.69 6.75
CA SER A 144 13.44 -14.80 6.02
C SER A 144 12.85 -13.38 5.89
N GLY A 145 13.70 -12.38 5.63
CA GLY A 145 13.25 -11.02 5.38
C GLY A 145 12.28 -10.91 4.20
N GLY A 146 12.49 -11.72 3.15
CA GLY A 146 11.60 -11.77 1.99
C GLY A 146 10.23 -12.37 2.30
N GLU A 147 10.19 -13.48 3.05
CA GLU A 147 8.95 -14.07 3.55
C GLU A 147 8.18 -13.08 4.43
N ARG A 148 8.89 -12.42 5.35
CA ARG A 148 8.30 -11.40 6.21
C ARG A 148 7.68 -10.26 5.42
N ARG A 149 8.38 -9.76 4.40
CA ARG A 149 7.86 -8.68 3.55
C ARG A 149 6.61 -9.09 2.79
N ARG A 150 6.56 -10.33 2.27
CA ARG A 150 5.35 -10.88 1.63
C ARG A 150 4.19 -11.02 2.63
N VAL A 151 4.46 -11.46 3.86
CA VAL A 151 3.46 -11.50 4.95
C VAL A 151 2.90 -10.11 5.25
N GLU A 152 3.76 -9.09 5.38
CA GLU A 152 3.35 -7.71 5.68
C GLU A 152 2.50 -7.11 4.55
N VAL A 153 2.83 -7.39 3.29
CA VAL A 153 2.02 -7.00 2.13
C VAL A 153 0.69 -7.74 2.12
N ALA A 154 0.69 -9.06 2.34
CA ALA A 154 -0.53 -9.87 2.34
C ALA A 154 -1.51 -9.45 3.44
N ALA A 155 -1.02 -9.18 4.65
CA ALA A 155 -1.83 -8.68 5.76
C ALA A 155 -2.49 -7.34 5.42
N ARG A 156 -1.79 -6.47 4.68
CA ARG A 156 -2.35 -5.19 4.21
C ARG A 156 -3.45 -5.39 3.17
N LEU A 157 -3.28 -6.32 2.23
CA LEU A 157 -4.33 -6.67 1.28
C LEU A 157 -5.58 -7.17 1.98
N VAL A 158 -5.41 -8.06 2.96
CA VAL A 158 -6.53 -8.57 3.78
C VAL A 158 -7.19 -7.42 4.52
N GLY A 159 -6.43 -6.56 5.21
CA GLY A 159 -6.96 -5.39 5.90
C GLY A 159 -7.74 -4.44 4.98
N MET A 160 -7.22 -4.17 3.78
CA MET A 160 -7.91 -3.37 2.76
C MET A 160 -9.23 -3.99 2.32
N ARG A 161 -9.26 -5.32 2.10
CA ARG A 161 -10.51 -6.03 1.79
C ARG A 161 -11.51 -5.95 2.93
N CYS A 162 -11.07 -6.12 4.17
CA CYS A 162 -11.93 -6.02 5.35
C CYS A 162 -12.58 -4.63 5.51
N LEU A 163 -11.95 -3.56 5.02
CA LEU A 163 -12.54 -2.22 5.01
C LEU A 163 -13.75 -2.09 4.05
N GLY A 164 -13.96 -3.05 3.14
CA GLY A 164 -15.07 -3.02 2.18
C GLY A 164 -14.98 -1.88 1.17
N ALA A 165 -13.78 -1.34 0.95
CA ALA A 165 -13.58 -0.26 0.00
C ALA A 165 -13.60 -0.76 -1.45
N TYR A 166 -14.23 0.02 -2.34
CA TYR A 166 -14.34 -0.30 -3.76
C TYR A 166 -13.01 -0.25 -4.52
N GLY A 167 -12.05 0.55 -4.04
CA GLY A 167 -10.69 0.63 -4.55
C GLY A 167 -9.63 0.49 -3.44
N ALA A 168 -8.42 0.14 -3.84
CA ALA A 168 -7.27 0.01 -2.95
C ALA A 168 -6.07 0.80 -3.49
N LEU A 169 -5.44 1.59 -2.61
CA LEU A 169 -4.17 2.26 -2.83
C LEU A 169 -3.14 1.66 -1.87
N LEU A 170 -2.23 0.85 -2.40
CA LEU A 170 -1.15 0.24 -1.64
C LEU A 170 0.13 1.04 -1.86
N LEU A 171 0.65 1.65 -0.80
CA LEU A 171 1.87 2.46 -0.83
C LEU A 171 3.03 1.63 -0.26
N LEU A 172 4.06 1.38 -1.06
CA LEU A 172 5.22 0.56 -0.70
C LEU A 172 6.50 1.40 -0.76
N ASP A 173 7.15 1.60 0.38
CA ASP A 173 8.43 2.30 0.44
C ASP A 173 9.58 1.29 0.44
N GLU A 174 10.36 1.30 -0.64
CA GLU A 174 11.55 0.48 -0.86
C GLU A 174 11.36 -1.01 -0.50
N PRO A 175 10.35 -1.69 -1.07
CA PRO A 175 9.91 -3.00 -0.58
C PRO A 175 10.93 -4.12 -0.78
N THR A 176 11.88 -3.97 -1.72
CA THR A 176 12.93 -4.97 -1.99
C THR A 176 14.26 -4.67 -1.30
N THR A 177 14.35 -3.55 -0.55
CA THR A 177 15.61 -3.18 0.13
C THR A 177 16.01 -4.24 1.16
N GLY A 178 17.28 -4.67 1.09
CA GLY A 178 17.85 -5.65 2.03
C GLY A 178 17.45 -7.11 1.75
N LEU A 179 16.75 -7.38 0.65
CA LEU A 179 16.47 -8.74 0.19
C LEU A 179 17.57 -9.21 -0.77
N ASP A 180 17.90 -10.51 -0.72
CA ASP A 180 18.65 -11.15 -1.81
C ASP A 180 17.84 -11.14 -3.12
N GLU A 181 18.51 -11.38 -4.25
CA GLU A 181 17.88 -11.31 -5.56
C GLU A 181 16.68 -12.26 -5.72
N GLY A 182 16.76 -13.47 -5.16
CA GLY A 182 15.69 -14.47 -5.25
C GLY A 182 14.45 -14.01 -4.49
N ASN A 183 14.64 -13.50 -3.28
CA ASN A 183 13.56 -12.97 -2.48
C ASN A 183 12.96 -11.68 -3.05
N ALA A 184 13.80 -10.79 -3.60
CA ALA A 184 13.34 -9.59 -4.30
C ALA A 184 12.49 -9.95 -5.52
N ARG A 185 12.92 -10.95 -6.31
CA ARG A 185 12.16 -11.47 -7.46
C ARG A 185 10.81 -12.03 -7.04
N GLN A 186 10.76 -12.88 -6.02
CA GLN A 186 9.49 -13.44 -5.53
C GLN A 186 8.54 -12.35 -5.02
N LEU A 187 9.07 -11.32 -4.34
CA LEU A 187 8.26 -10.19 -3.90
C LEU A 187 7.75 -9.36 -5.08
N PHE A 188 8.57 -9.17 -6.11
CA PHE A 188 8.16 -8.53 -7.35
C PHE A 188 7.02 -9.32 -8.03
N GLU A 189 7.18 -10.63 -8.22
CA GLU A 189 6.14 -11.49 -8.81
C GLU A 189 4.84 -11.44 -8.01
N PHE A 190 4.94 -11.38 -6.68
CA PHE A 190 3.79 -11.18 -5.80
C PHE A 190 3.11 -9.83 -6.01
N ILE A 191 3.86 -8.72 -6.03
CA ILE A 191 3.35 -7.36 -6.28
C ILE A 191 2.71 -7.24 -7.67
N ALA A 192 3.37 -7.80 -8.69
CA ALA A 192 2.88 -7.82 -10.06
C ALA A 192 1.56 -8.60 -10.17
N GLY A 193 1.45 -9.76 -9.52
CA GLY A 193 0.20 -10.52 -9.48
C GLY A 193 -0.94 -9.77 -8.80
N ILE A 194 -0.65 -8.94 -7.78
CA ILE A 194 -1.65 -8.08 -7.14
C ILE A 194 -2.19 -7.03 -8.12
N ALA A 195 -1.29 -6.35 -8.83
CA ALA A 195 -1.63 -5.30 -9.79
C ALA A 195 -2.36 -5.82 -11.03
N GLY A 196 -1.95 -6.97 -11.58
CA GLY A 196 -2.51 -7.53 -12.82
C GLY A 196 -3.91 -8.10 -12.67
N ALA A 197 -4.23 -8.70 -11.51
CA ALA A 197 -5.50 -9.41 -11.31
C ALA A 197 -6.61 -8.54 -10.71
N ASN A 198 -6.32 -7.33 -10.23
CA ASN A 198 -7.34 -6.47 -9.62
C ASN A 198 -7.46 -5.12 -10.34
N ALA A 199 -8.53 -4.98 -11.15
CA ALA A 199 -8.89 -3.74 -11.83
C ALA A 199 -9.31 -2.60 -10.88
N SER A 200 -9.13 -2.75 -9.57
CA SER A 200 -9.34 -1.70 -8.58
C SER A 200 -8.19 -1.53 -7.58
N THR A 201 -6.98 -2.02 -7.88
CA THR A 201 -5.81 -1.78 -7.01
C THR A 201 -4.73 -0.97 -7.72
N ALA A 202 -4.44 0.22 -7.19
CA ALA A 202 -3.26 1.00 -7.54
C ALA A 202 -2.17 0.73 -6.50
N ILE A 203 -0.96 0.39 -6.97
CA ILE A 203 0.21 0.16 -6.12
C ILE A 203 1.22 1.26 -6.42
N VAL A 204 1.58 2.09 -5.44
CA VAL A 204 2.62 3.10 -5.57
C VAL A 204 3.87 2.63 -4.86
N VAL A 205 4.96 2.47 -5.59
CA VAL A 205 6.22 1.93 -5.07
C VAL A 205 7.32 2.96 -5.18
N ALA A 206 7.85 3.44 -4.04
CA ALA A 206 9.14 4.13 -4.05
C ALA A 206 10.24 3.09 -4.15
N THR A 207 10.99 3.09 -5.25
CA THR A 207 12.07 2.12 -5.43
C THR A 207 13.10 2.58 -6.46
N HIS A 208 14.30 2.01 -6.33
CA HIS A 208 15.35 2.03 -7.34
C HIS A 208 15.48 0.70 -8.11
N ASP A 209 14.62 -0.28 -7.84
CA ASP A 209 14.68 -1.62 -8.44
C ASP A 209 14.33 -1.59 -9.93
N PRO A 210 15.25 -1.97 -10.83
CA PRO A 210 15.02 -1.94 -12.27
C PRO A 210 13.89 -2.86 -12.72
N LYS A 211 13.60 -3.96 -12.02
CA LYS A 211 12.53 -4.91 -12.37
C LYS A 211 11.15 -4.28 -12.14
N LEU A 212 10.95 -3.65 -10.98
CA LEU A 212 9.72 -2.90 -10.67
C LEU A 212 9.56 -1.69 -11.60
N ILE A 213 10.65 -0.98 -11.89
CA ILE A 213 10.65 0.12 -12.86
C ILE A 213 10.23 -0.40 -14.24
N ALA A 214 10.78 -1.50 -14.73
CA ALA A 214 10.48 -2.02 -16.06
C ALA A 214 9.00 -2.43 -16.24
N HIS A 215 8.32 -2.86 -15.18
CA HIS A 215 6.92 -3.33 -15.22
C HIS A 215 5.91 -2.29 -14.73
N ARG A 216 6.33 -1.02 -14.61
CA ARG A 216 5.45 0.05 -14.13
C ARG A 216 4.42 0.46 -15.19
N THR A 217 3.21 0.73 -14.72
CA THR A 217 2.15 1.44 -15.44
C THR A 217 2.52 2.91 -15.65
N SER A 218 3.10 3.58 -14.64
CA SER A 218 3.60 4.94 -14.80
C SER A 218 4.72 5.30 -13.82
N THR A 219 5.34 6.48 -14.04
CA THR A 219 6.43 7.01 -13.21
C THR A 219 6.00 8.29 -12.53
N ILE A 220 6.35 8.44 -11.25
CA ILE A 220 6.28 9.70 -10.50
C ILE A 220 7.73 10.14 -10.22
N HIS A 221 8.08 11.37 -10.59
CA HIS A 221 9.40 11.93 -10.34
C HIS A 221 9.39 12.82 -9.10
N VAL A 222 10.42 12.69 -8.25
CA VAL A 222 10.60 13.50 -7.02
C VAL A 222 12.02 14.07 -6.98
N ASP A 223 12.15 15.40 -6.85
CA ASP A 223 13.42 16.13 -6.77
C ASP A 223 13.54 16.97 -5.48
N LYS A 224 14.77 17.37 -5.09
CA LYS A 224 15.10 18.00 -3.80
C LYS A 224 14.70 19.49 -3.71
N ARG A 225 14.34 19.88 -2.47
CA ARG A 225 14.33 21.23 -1.82
C ARG A 225 13.04 22.05 -1.80
N GLU A 226 11.97 21.56 -2.39
CA GLU A 226 10.63 22.02 -2.10
C GLU A 226 9.77 20.80 -2.38
N LEU A 227 8.89 20.38 -1.45
CA LEU A 227 7.77 19.53 -1.84
C LEU A 227 6.86 20.45 -2.65
N SER A 228 7.30 20.84 -3.85
CA SER A 228 6.46 21.33 -4.93
C SER A 228 6.02 20.07 -5.64
N LEU A 229 4.74 19.71 -5.55
CA LEU A 229 4.11 18.92 -6.63
C LEU A 229 4.04 19.83 -7.86
N GLY A 230 5.21 20.19 -8.38
CA GLY A 230 5.44 21.04 -9.52
C GLY A 230 5.63 20.13 -10.72
N ILE A 231 4.65 20.14 -11.59
CA ILE A 231 4.66 19.45 -12.89
C ILE A 231 4.76 17.91 -12.79
N ALA A 232 3.95 17.33 -11.90
CA ALA A 232 3.15 16.23 -12.37
C ALA A 232 1.71 16.71 -12.25
N GLN A 233 1.01 16.84 -13.37
CA GLN A 233 -0.42 16.59 -13.33
C GLN A 233 -0.57 15.15 -12.82
N VAL A 234 -0.64 14.96 -11.50
CA VAL A 234 -1.11 13.70 -10.93
C VAL A 234 -2.63 13.74 -11.07
N THR A 235 -3.09 13.59 -12.30
CA THR A 235 -4.50 13.43 -12.60
C THR A 235 -4.85 12.00 -12.23
N ILE A 236 -5.53 11.80 -11.10
CA ILE A 236 -6.20 10.55 -10.80
C ILE A 236 -7.52 10.53 -11.55
N ALA A 237 -7.42 10.28 -12.87
CA ALA A 237 -8.56 10.03 -13.74
C ALA A 237 -9.18 8.66 -13.44
N GLN A 238 -10.47 8.58 -13.76
CA GLN A 238 -11.46 7.60 -13.33
C GLN A 238 -11.07 6.15 -13.66
N ALA A 239 -11.03 5.30 -12.63
CA ALA A 239 -11.16 3.85 -12.78
C ALA A 239 -11.66 3.22 -11.47
N PHE A 240 -12.74 3.77 -10.91
CA PHE A 240 -13.49 3.13 -9.82
C PHE A 240 -14.98 3.37 -10.06
N ALA A 241 -15.50 2.85 -11.17
CA ALA A 241 -16.93 2.71 -11.31
C ALA A 241 -17.38 1.62 -10.31
N ALA A 242 -18.34 1.94 -9.45
CA ALA A 242 -19.09 0.89 -8.77
C ALA A 242 -19.73 -0.01 -9.84
N PRO A 243 -19.87 -1.33 -9.61
CA PRO A 243 -20.76 -2.12 -10.47
C PRO A 243 -22.11 -1.40 -10.48
N GLN A 244 -22.60 -1.04 -11.67
CA GLN A 244 -23.94 -0.49 -11.80
C GLN A 244 -24.89 -1.50 -11.17
N GLU A 245 -25.61 -1.09 -10.12
CA GLU A 245 -26.77 -1.82 -9.66
C GLU A 245 -27.66 -1.99 -10.89
N ALA A 246 -27.80 -3.23 -11.35
CA ALA A 246 -28.82 -3.59 -12.31
C ALA A 246 -30.16 -3.29 -11.65
N ALA A 247 -30.73 -2.12 -11.96
CA ALA A 247 -32.11 -1.85 -11.66
C ALA A 247 -32.99 -2.73 -12.57
N PRO A 248 -34.06 -3.34 -12.04
CA PRO A 248 -34.95 -4.23 -12.78
C PRO A 248 -35.71 -3.53 -13.90
#